data_AF-A0A933DRV7-F1
#
_entry.id   AF-A0A933DRV7-F1
#
_cell.length_a   1.000
_cell.length_b   1.000
_cell.length_c   1.000
_cell.angle_alpha   90.00
_cell.angle_beta   90.00
_cell.angle_gamma   90.00
#
_symmetry.space_group_name_H-M   'P 1'
#
loop_
_entity.id
_entity.type
_entity.pdbx_description
1 polymer ?
#
loop_
_entity_poly.entity_id
_entity_poly.type
_entity_poly.pdbx_seq_one_letter_code
_entity_poly.pdbx_strand_id
1 'polypeptide(L)'
;MGRLTLNPLAHIEPFGMLLLLVVGFGWGRPAPFNPHNLKHRRWGEVLVAFAGPASNLASIGIFLVVVNILGPILGPFNLLIQLLGFLILINIILLAFNLIPIPPLDGSKLLFEVLPDRYHHLKSQLSRNGPWILLLLIFADNFLGVNIFGRIFDVFFRLAGLVS
;
A
#
# COMPACT_ATOMS: atom_id res chain seq x y z
N MET A 1 -4.88 -18.99 22.03
CA MET A 1 -6.14 -19.11 21.27
C MET A 1 -7.01 -17.87 21.51
N GLY A 2 -6.67 -16.71 20.93
CA GLY A 2 -7.42 -15.45 21.10
C GLY A 2 -7.84 -14.81 19.77
N ARG A 3 -8.05 -15.65 18.74
CA ARG A 3 -7.89 -15.27 17.32
C ARG A 3 -9.19 -14.91 16.60
N LEU A 4 -10.29 -14.79 17.32
CA LEU A 4 -11.62 -14.41 16.83
C LEU A 4 -12.33 -13.60 17.91
N THR A 5 -11.69 -12.56 18.42
CA THR A 5 -12.37 -11.63 19.31
C THR A 5 -12.92 -10.49 18.48
N LEU A 6 -14.24 -10.27 18.53
CA LEU A 6 -14.92 -9.10 17.96
C LEU A 6 -14.54 -7.80 18.67
N ASN A 7 -13.61 -7.85 19.62
CA ASN A 7 -13.14 -6.69 20.35
C ASN A 7 -12.21 -5.87 19.44
N PRO A 8 -12.64 -4.70 18.95
CA PRO A 8 -11.83 -3.86 18.06
C PRO A 8 -10.55 -3.39 18.76
N LEU A 9 -10.57 -3.25 20.09
CA LEU A 9 -9.39 -2.86 20.88
C LEU A 9 -8.26 -3.89 20.84
N ALA A 10 -8.56 -5.15 20.52
CA ALA A 10 -7.54 -6.21 20.41
C ALA A 10 -6.63 -6.05 19.18
N HIS A 11 -7.07 -5.27 18.18
CA HIS A 11 -6.38 -5.07 16.90
C HIS A 11 -5.72 -3.68 16.78
N ILE A 12 -5.99 -2.78 17.73
CA ILE A 12 -5.43 -1.43 17.74
C ILE A 12 -4.04 -1.44 18.39
N GLU A 13 -3.07 -0.81 17.72
CA GLU A 13 -1.81 -0.41 18.35
C GLU A 13 -1.91 1.05 18.82
N PRO A 14 -1.79 1.33 20.13
CA PRO A 14 -2.00 2.69 20.67
C PRO A 14 -1.11 3.75 20.04
N PHE A 15 0.14 3.39 19.74
CA PHE A 15 1.11 4.31 19.12
C PHE A 15 0.76 4.58 17.64
N GLY A 16 0.41 3.53 16.89
CA GLY A 16 -0.05 3.68 15.51
C GLY A 16 -1.34 4.50 15.42
N MET A 17 -2.28 4.32 16.34
CA MET A 17 -3.50 5.12 16.41
C MET A 17 -3.21 6.60 16.74
N LEU A 18 -2.29 6.88 17.66
CA LEU A 18 -1.90 8.25 17.99
C LEU A 18 -1.30 8.96 16.77
N LEU A 19 -0.42 8.27 16.04
CA LEU A 19 0.17 8.82 14.82
C LEU A 19 -0.88 9.04 13.73
N LEU A 20 -1.88 8.16 13.62
CA LEU A 20 -3.00 8.36 12.70
C LEU A 20 -3.73 9.69 12.99
N LEU A 21 -3.92 10.04 14.26
CA LEU A 21 -4.61 11.27 14.65
C LEU A 21 -3.76 12.53 14.46
N VAL A 22 -2.46 12.47 14.75
CA VAL A 22 -1.57 13.64 14.72
C VAL A 22 -1.01 13.90 13.33
N VAL A 23 -0.72 12.84 12.59
CA VAL A 23 0.02 12.86 11.32
C VAL A 23 -0.88 12.50 10.13
N GLY A 24 -2.05 11.93 10.38
CA GLY A 24 -2.91 11.35 9.34
C GLY A 24 -2.44 9.96 8.87
N PHE A 25 -1.37 9.41 9.47
CA PHE A 25 -0.81 8.11 9.12
C PHE A 25 -0.52 7.27 10.36
N GLY A 26 -0.95 6.01 10.35
CA GLY A 26 -0.76 5.09 11.47
C GLY A 26 -0.94 3.64 11.04
N TRP A 27 -0.51 2.70 11.87
CA TRP A 27 -0.61 1.27 11.59
C TRP A 27 -1.34 0.53 12.73
N GLY A 28 -2.04 -0.54 12.36
CA GLY A 28 -2.63 -1.48 13.30
C GLY A 28 -1.64 -2.58 13.68
N ARG A 29 -2.01 -3.40 14.66
CA ARG A 29 -1.23 -4.58 15.04
C ARG A 29 -1.23 -5.57 13.85
N PRO A 30 -0.07 -6.01 13.32
CA PRO A 30 -0.03 -6.81 12.10
C PRO A 30 -0.70 -8.17 12.30
N ALA A 31 -1.52 -8.59 11.34
CA ALA A 31 -2.14 -9.92 11.36
C ALA A 31 -1.05 -10.99 11.18
N PRO A 32 -0.89 -11.95 12.12
CA PRO A 32 0.13 -12.97 12.01
C PRO A 32 -0.25 -13.96 10.90
N PHE A 33 0.45 -13.92 9.76
CA PHE A 33 0.42 -15.02 8.79
C PHE A 33 1.52 -16.03 9.15
N ASN A 34 1.27 -17.33 8.96
CA ASN A 34 2.29 -18.36 9.19
C ASN A 34 3.01 -18.68 7.88
N PRO A 35 4.29 -18.29 7.70
CA PRO A 35 5.03 -18.57 6.46
C PRO A 35 5.24 -20.08 6.20
N HIS A 36 5.10 -20.92 7.22
CA HIS A 36 5.33 -22.37 7.13
C HIS A 36 4.19 -23.14 6.43
N ASN A 37 3.04 -22.50 6.17
CA ASN A 37 1.94 -23.10 5.40
C ASN A 37 2.08 -22.90 3.88
N LEU A 38 3.11 -22.20 3.40
CA LEU A 38 3.30 -21.94 1.98
C LEU A 38 4.04 -23.09 1.30
N LYS A 39 3.40 -23.69 0.27
CA LYS A 39 3.87 -24.87 -0.48
C LYS A 39 5.24 -24.65 -1.16
N HIS A 40 5.61 -23.39 -1.43
CA HIS A 40 6.94 -22.95 -1.86
C HIS A 40 7.30 -21.70 -1.04
N ARG A 41 8.25 -21.81 -0.09
CA ARG A 41 8.49 -20.75 0.92
C ARG A 41 8.84 -19.39 0.31
N ARG A 42 9.69 -19.40 -0.71
CA ARG A 42 10.16 -18.22 -1.46
C ARG A 42 9.10 -17.63 -2.41
N TRP A 43 8.61 -18.45 -3.35
CA TRP A 43 7.61 -18.01 -4.32
C TRP A 43 6.23 -17.72 -3.73
N GLY A 44 5.85 -18.40 -2.65
CA GLY A 44 4.60 -18.14 -1.94
C GLY A 44 4.58 -16.76 -1.28
N GLU A 45 5.72 -16.31 -0.75
CA GLU A 45 5.85 -14.99 -0.15
C GLU A 45 5.76 -13.89 -1.22
N VAL A 46 6.38 -14.08 -2.38
CA VAL A 46 6.24 -13.17 -3.53
C VAL A 46 4.81 -13.08 -4.02
N LEU A 47 4.12 -14.22 -4.19
CA LEU A 47 2.74 -14.23 -4.67
C LEU A 47 1.81 -13.51 -3.71
N VAL A 48 2.01 -13.69 -2.39
CA VAL A 48 1.23 -13.00 -1.36
C VAL A 48 1.53 -11.50 -1.36
N ALA A 49 2.80 -11.11 -1.47
CA ALA A 49 3.20 -9.70 -1.55
C ALA A 49 2.68 -9.03 -2.84
N PHE A 50 2.67 -9.75 -3.96
CA PHE A 50 2.17 -9.24 -5.22
C PHE A 50 0.63 -9.15 -5.28
N ALA A 51 -0.09 -9.94 -4.47
CA ALA A 51 -1.54 -9.95 -4.46
C ALA A 51 -2.16 -8.58 -4.12
N GLY A 52 -1.53 -7.79 -3.24
CA GLY A 52 -1.98 -6.43 -2.89
C GLY A 52 -1.89 -5.45 -4.06
N PRO A 53 -0.70 -5.24 -4.65
CA PRO A 53 -0.56 -4.44 -5.88
C PRO A 53 -1.46 -4.93 -7.02
N ALA A 54 -1.57 -6.25 -7.23
CA ALA A 54 -2.39 -6.81 -8.29
C ALA A 54 -3.90 -6.55 -8.09
N SER A 55 -4.40 -6.62 -6.85
CA SER A 55 -5.82 -6.31 -6.57
C SER A 55 -6.14 -4.84 -6.80
N ASN A 56 -5.27 -3.93 -6.37
CA ASN A 56 -5.43 -2.49 -6.64
C ASN A 56 -5.46 -2.21 -8.15
N LEU A 57 -4.53 -2.82 -8.90
CA LEU A 57 -4.48 -2.68 -10.36
C LEU A 57 -5.75 -3.21 -11.04
N ALA A 58 -6.24 -4.36 -10.60
CA ALA A 58 -7.48 -4.93 -11.11
C ALA A 58 -8.69 -4.02 -10.81
N SER A 59 -8.78 -3.48 -9.59
CA SER A 59 -9.83 -2.53 -9.20
C SER A 59 -9.80 -1.25 -10.05
N ILE A 60 -8.62 -0.69 -10.32
CA ILE A 60 -8.46 0.46 -11.22
C ILE A 60 -9.02 0.14 -12.60
N GLY A 61 -8.63 -1.00 -13.19
CA GLY A 61 -9.11 -1.41 -14.51
C GLY A 61 -10.63 -1.57 -14.56
N ILE A 62 -11.21 -2.24 -13.56
CA ILE A 62 -12.66 -2.44 -13.46
C ILE A 62 -13.38 -1.09 -13.36
N PHE A 63 -12.96 -0.21 -12.46
CA PHE A 63 -13.62 1.08 -12.28
C PHE A 63 -13.47 1.99 -13.49
N LEU A 64 -12.31 1.98 -14.17
CA LEU A 64 -12.13 2.72 -15.41
C LEU A 64 -13.09 2.23 -16.51
N VAL A 65 -13.27 0.92 -16.66
CA VAL A 65 -14.24 0.37 -17.64
C VAL A 65 -15.65 0.86 -17.32
N VAL A 66 -16.06 0.80 -16.04
CA VAL A 66 -17.39 1.26 -15.61
C VAL A 66 -17.56 2.76 -15.86
N VAL A 67 -16.56 3.58 -15.54
CA VAL A 67 -16.60 5.04 -15.80
C VAL A 67 -16.65 5.35 -17.30
N ASN A 68 -15.93 4.62 -18.13
CA ASN A 68 -15.96 4.84 -19.58
C ASN A 68 -17.32 4.48 -20.21
N ILE A 69 -18.02 3.47 -19.68
CA ILE A 69 -19.35 3.07 -20.18
C ILE A 69 -20.44 3.99 -19.63
N LEU A 70 -20.44 4.25 -18.33
CA LEU A 70 -21.53 4.98 -17.66
C LEU A 70 -21.33 6.49 -17.62
N GLY A 71 -20.08 6.97 -17.66
CA GLY A 71 -19.73 8.40 -17.59
C GLY A 71 -20.39 9.24 -18.69
N PRO A 72 -20.37 8.84 -19.97
CA PRO A 72 -21.06 9.56 -21.04
C PRO A 72 -22.59 9.60 -20.89
N ILE A 73 -23.17 8.61 -20.20
CA ILE A 73 -24.63 8.46 -20.02
C ILE A 73 -25.11 9.28 -18.82
N LEU A 74 -24.42 9.16 -17.69
CA LEU A 74 -24.81 9.77 -16.41
C LEU A 74 -24.26 11.19 -16.24
N GLY A 75 -23.22 11.55 -16.98
CA GLY A 75 -22.51 12.81 -16.88
C GLY A 75 -21.48 12.84 -15.74
N PRO A 76 -20.50 13.77 -15.81
CA PRO A 76 -19.36 13.81 -14.89
C PRO A 76 -19.73 14.21 -13.45
N PHE A 77 -20.84 14.93 -13.26
CA PHE A 77 -21.29 15.37 -11.93
C PHE A 77 -22.15 14.32 -11.20
N ASN A 78 -22.42 13.17 -11.82
CA ASN A 78 -23.17 12.11 -11.17
C ASN A 78 -22.38 11.54 -9.97
N LEU A 79 -23.07 11.33 -8.84
CA LEU A 79 -22.44 10.88 -7.59
C LEU A 79 -21.74 9.52 -7.73
N LEU A 80 -22.28 8.61 -8.54
CA LEU A 80 -21.64 7.32 -8.81
C LEU A 80 -20.32 7.49 -9.57
N ILE A 81 -20.29 8.37 -10.57
CA ILE A 81 -19.09 8.63 -11.37
C ILE A 81 -18.00 9.30 -10.52
N GLN A 82 -18.38 10.24 -9.67
CA GLN A 82 -17.46 10.87 -8.71
C GLN A 82 -16.90 9.86 -7.71
N LEU A 83 -17.75 8.99 -7.16
CA LEU A 83 -17.33 7.93 -6.25
C LEU A 83 -16.34 6.97 -6.92
N LEU A 84 -16.62 6.53 -8.14
CA LEU A 84 -15.71 5.67 -8.90
C LEU A 84 -14.39 6.38 -9.20
N GLY A 85 -14.40 7.66 -9.55
CA GLY A 85 -13.19 8.47 -9.70
C GLY A 85 -12.34 8.52 -8.44
N PHE A 86 -12.98 8.69 -7.28
CA PHE A 86 -12.30 8.65 -5.98
C PHE A 86 -11.73 7.27 -5.65
N LEU A 87 -12.46 6.20 -5.96
CA LEU A 87 -11.98 4.83 -5.78
C LEU A 87 -10.77 4.51 -6.69
N ILE A 88 -10.78 4.98 -7.94
CA ILE A 88 -9.63 4.88 -8.85
C ILE A 88 -8.43 5.59 -8.23
N LEU A 89 -8.62 6.84 -7.79
CA LEU A 89 -7.57 7.64 -7.15
C LEU A 89 -6.95 6.91 -5.95
N ILE A 90 -7.77 6.41 -5.03
CA ILE A 90 -7.30 5.66 -3.85
C ILE A 90 -6.53 4.42 -4.27
N ASN A 91 -7.04 3.63 -5.22
CA ASN A 91 -6.35 2.40 -5.64
C ASN A 91 -5.00 2.71 -6.32
N ILE A 92 -4.88 3.82 -7.06
CA ILE A 92 -3.60 4.25 -7.63
C ILE A 92 -2.61 4.63 -6.52
N ILE A 93 -3.05 5.41 -5.54
CA ILE A 93 -2.22 5.78 -4.39
C ILE A 93 -1.78 4.52 -3.62
N LEU A 94 -2.70 3.59 -3.33
CA LEU A 94 -2.39 2.34 -2.66
C LEU A 94 -1.46 1.44 -3.47
N LEU A 95 -1.65 1.36 -4.79
CA LEU A 95 -0.76 0.65 -5.71
C LEU A 95 0.66 1.22 -5.63
N ALA A 96 0.79 2.53 -5.81
CA ALA A 96 2.08 3.22 -5.78
C ALA A 96 2.77 3.04 -4.43
N PHE A 97 2.04 3.20 -3.33
CA PHE A 97 2.55 3.05 -1.98
C PHE A 97 3.00 1.60 -1.70
N ASN A 98 2.21 0.60 -2.07
CA ASN A 98 2.56 -0.81 -1.87
C ASN A 98 3.77 -1.26 -2.70
N LEU A 99 4.14 -0.54 -3.76
CA LEU A 99 5.33 -0.83 -4.56
C LEU A 99 6.62 -0.20 -4.00
N ILE A 100 6.53 0.66 -2.99
CA ILE A 100 7.71 1.26 -2.36
C ILE A 100 8.52 0.17 -1.64
N PRO A 101 9.84 0.06 -1.91
CA PRO A 101 10.67 -1.02 -1.40
C PRO A 101 11.13 -0.79 0.07
N ILE A 102 10.22 -0.41 0.96
CA ILE A 102 10.49 -0.12 2.38
C ILE A 102 9.50 -0.90 3.25
N PRO A 103 9.94 -1.76 4.19
CA PRO A 103 9.04 -2.44 5.11
C PRO A 103 8.23 -1.43 5.94
N PRO A 104 6.95 -1.72 6.25
CA PRO A 104 6.26 -3.00 6.11
C PRO A 104 5.57 -3.21 4.74
N LEU A 105 5.82 -2.35 3.75
CA LEU A 105 5.13 -2.34 2.45
C LEU A 105 5.47 -3.56 1.61
N ASP A 106 4.54 -3.98 0.75
CA ASP A 106 4.69 -5.22 -0.02
C ASP A 106 5.88 -5.21 -0.99
N GLY A 107 6.25 -4.04 -1.52
CA GLY A 107 7.42 -3.85 -2.39
C GLY A 107 8.73 -4.24 -1.71
N SER A 108 8.82 -4.14 -0.38
CA SER A 108 10.00 -4.59 0.36
C SER A 108 10.14 -6.12 0.40
N LYS A 109 9.02 -6.85 0.45
CA LYS A 109 9.00 -8.31 0.40
C LYS A 109 9.42 -8.81 -0.98
N LEU A 110 8.94 -8.13 -2.03
CA LEU A 110 9.39 -8.37 -3.41
C LEU A 110 10.89 -8.12 -3.55
N LEU A 111 11.40 -6.99 -3.01
CA LEU A 111 12.84 -6.69 -3.00
C LEU A 111 13.64 -7.77 -2.28
N PHE A 112 13.18 -8.22 -1.10
CA PHE A 112 13.87 -9.21 -0.30
C PHE A 112 13.93 -10.58 -0.95
N GLU A 113 12.95 -10.95 -1.79
CA GLU A 113 13.05 -12.19 -2.55
C GLU A 113 14.08 -12.09 -3.67
N VAL A 114 14.14 -10.95 -4.37
CA VAL A 114 15.11 -10.75 -5.46
C VAL A 114 16.54 -10.58 -4.95
N LEU A 115 16.71 -10.05 -3.73
CA LEU A 115 18.04 -9.84 -3.15
C LEU A 115 18.74 -11.17 -2.82
N PRO A 116 20.02 -11.36 -3.23
CA PRO A 116 20.79 -12.54 -2.86
C PRO A 116 20.97 -12.69 -1.34
N ASP A 117 21.14 -13.93 -0.89
CA ASP A 117 21.28 -14.28 0.54
C ASP A 117 22.48 -13.61 1.22
N ARG A 118 23.52 -13.19 0.48
CA ARG A 118 24.63 -12.40 1.03
C ARG A 118 24.21 -11.10 1.75
N TYR A 119 23.01 -10.60 1.47
CA TYR A 119 22.45 -9.40 2.09
C TYR A 119 21.54 -9.68 3.29
N HIS A 120 21.62 -10.87 3.93
CA HIS A 120 20.79 -11.20 5.10
C HIS A 120 20.83 -10.14 6.21
N HIS A 121 22.00 -9.56 6.50
CA HIS A 121 22.12 -8.48 7.50
C HIS A 121 21.31 -7.24 7.11
N LEU A 122 21.37 -6.83 5.84
CA LEU A 122 20.59 -5.72 5.32
C LEU A 122 19.08 -6.01 5.36
N LYS A 123 18.65 -7.20 4.95
CA LYS A 123 17.24 -7.64 5.04
C LYS A 123 16.74 -7.56 6.48
N SER A 124 17.51 -8.07 7.44
CA SER A 124 17.14 -8.05 8.87
C SER A 124 17.07 -6.62 9.43
N GLN A 125 18.05 -5.78 9.12
CA GLN A 125 18.06 -4.37 9.55
C GLN A 125 16.87 -3.60 8.97
N LEU A 126 16.59 -3.79 7.69
CA LEU A 126 15.49 -3.10 7.01
C LEU A 126 14.13 -3.60 7.49
N SER A 127 13.95 -4.89 7.74
CA SER A 127 12.72 -5.42 8.34
C SER A 127 12.46 -4.86 9.74
N ARG A 128 13.51 -4.69 10.55
CA ARG A 128 13.39 -4.15 11.92
C ARG A 128 13.15 -2.65 11.94
N ASN A 129 13.90 -1.91 11.13
CA ASN A 129 13.89 -0.44 11.15
C ASN A 129 12.97 0.17 10.08
N GLY A 130 12.44 -0.63 9.16
CA GLY A 130 11.64 -0.21 8.01
C GLY A 130 10.47 0.70 8.36
N PRO A 131 9.59 0.35 9.32
CA PRO A 131 8.48 1.22 9.72
C PRO A 131 8.96 2.60 10.17
N TRP A 132 10.08 2.68 10.89
CA TRP A 132 10.67 3.94 11.32
C TRP A 132 11.29 4.72 10.16
N ILE A 133 11.94 4.04 9.23
CA ILE A 133 12.48 4.65 8.01
C ILE A 133 11.35 5.24 7.17
N LEU A 134 10.27 4.48 6.97
CA LEU A 134 9.09 4.93 6.23
C LEU A 134 8.46 6.16 6.89
N LEU A 135 8.26 6.13 8.21
CA LEU A 135 7.76 7.27 8.97
C LEU A 135 8.65 8.49 8.82
N LEU A 136 9.96 8.34 9.02
CA LEU A 136 10.90 9.45 8.89
C LEU A 136 10.85 10.03 7.48
N LEU A 137 10.72 9.18 6.45
CA LEU A 137 10.63 9.61 5.06
C LEU A 137 9.33 10.40 4.81
N ILE A 138 8.18 9.94 5.32
CA ILE A 138 6.89 10.65 5.22
C ILE A 138 6.96 12.00 5.93
N PHE A 139 7.49 12.02 7.16
CA PHE A 139 7.64 13.26 7.93
C PHE A 139 8.60 14.24 7.26
N ALA A 140 9.76 13.75 6.79
CA ALA A 140 10.73 14.55 6.08
C ALA A 140 10.13 15.12 4.79
N ASP A 141 9.38 14.32 4.03
CA ASP A 141 8.76 14.79 2.79
C ASP A 141 7.73 15.90 3.05
N ASN A 142 6.88 15.72 4.08
CA ASN A 142 5.86 16.69 4.47
C ASN A 142 6.49 17.99 5.01
N PHE A 143 7.51 17.89 5.85
CA PHE A 143 8.11 19.05 6.54
C PHE A 143 9.12 19.80 5.66
N LEU A 144 9.92 19.10 4.86
CA LEU A 144 10.94 19.69 3.99
C LEU A 144 10.39 20.10 2.62
N GLY A 145 9.16 19.69 2.27
CA GLY A 145 8.51 20.06 1.01
C GLY A 145 9.20 19.49 -0.25
N VAL A 146 9.94 18.38 -0.10
CA VAL A 146 10.73 17.77 -1.20
C VAL A 146 9.81 17.11 -2.25
N ASN A 147 8.60 16.72 -1.82
CA ASN A 147 7.53 16.15 -2.62
C ASN A 147 7.95 14.85 -3.36
N ILE A 148 8.70 14.00 -2.66
CA ILE A 148 9.15 12.68 -3.11
C ILE A 148 7.93 11.79 -3.40
N PHE A 149 6.98 11.71 -2.46
CA PHE A 149 5.79 10.89 -2.65
C PHE A 149 4.91 11.42 -3.77
N GLY A 150 4.77 12.74 -3.90
CA GLY A 150 4.07 13.36 -5.03
C GLY A 150 4.68 12.97 -6.37
N ARG A 151 6.01 13.05 -6.52
CA ARG A 151 6.70 12.61 -7.75
C ARG A 151 6.48 11.12 -8.05
N ILE A 152 6.49 10.28 -7.03
CA ILE A 152 6.18 8.84 -7.19
C ILE A 152 4.75 8.69 -7.69
N PHE A 153 3.78 9.31 -7.02
CA PHE A 153 2.37 9.21 -7.38
C PHE A 153 2.07 9.80 -8.76
N ASP A 154 2.73 10.89 -9.15
CA ASP A 154 2.62 11.50 -10.48
C ASP A 154 2.97 10.53 -11.60
N VAL A 155 3.99 9.69 -11.42
CA VAL A 155 4.32 8.65 -12.42
C VAL A 155 3.13 7.71 -12.61
N PHE A 156 2.50 7.26 -11.53
CA PHE A 156 1.34 6.38 -11.61
C PHE A 156 0.10 7.10 -12.16
N PHE A 157 -0.11 8.37 -11.82
CA PHE A 157 -1.21 9.16 -12.38
C PHE A 157 -1.07 9.39 -13.88
N ARG A 158 0.15 9.62 -14.36
CA ARG A 158 0.45 9.71 -15.80
C ARG A 158 0.20 8.38 -16.50
N LEU A 159 0.63 7.27 -15.90
CA LEU A 159 0.36 5.93 -16.43
C LEU A 159 -1.13 5.59 -16.48
N ALA A 160 -1.90 6.08 -15.51
CA ALA A 160 -3.36 5.95 -15.47
C ALA A 160 -4.09 6.94 -16.40
N GLY A 161 -3.38 7.86 -17.05
CA GLY A 161 -3.97 8.87 -17.93
C GLY A 161 -4.77 9.96 -17.20
N LEU A 162 -4.53 10.16 -15.90
CA LEU A 162 -5.27 11.13 -15.07
C LEU A 162 -4.66 12.53 -15.08
N VAL A 163 -3.39 12.66 -15.46
CA VAL A 163 -2.66 13.95 -15.51
C VAL A 163 -1.85 14.01 -16.80
N SER A 164 -1.93 15.15 -17.51
CA SER A 164 -1.18 15.45 -18.74
C SER A 164 0.03 16.33 -18.46
#